data_AF-A0A3N5NKJ9-F1
#
_entry.id   AF-A0A3N5NKJ9-F1
#
_cell.length_a   1.000
_cell.length_b   1.000
_cell.length_c   1.000
_cell.angle_alpha   90.00
_cell.angle_beta   90.00
_cell.angle_gamma   90.00
#
_symmetry.space_group_name_H-M   'P 1'
#
loop_
_entity.id
_entity.type
_entity.pdbx_description
1 polymer ?
#
loop_
_entity_poly.entity_id
_entity_poly.type
_entity_poly.pdbx_seq_one_letter_code
_entity_poly.pdbx_strand_id
1 'polypeptide(L)'
;PEEVEELGLGHWATKTLERRIDTARVDPGWIAWSIAEFAKVPPHVAIAQHDMIARANLLPRLGAVTQPVLVMAGSNSKIAPEAQMTTMAQQLPRAKLVLFESYGQGIAFSAPERCVAEMRAFLQEQAGRI
;
A
#
# COMPACT_ATOMS: atom_id res chain seq x y z
N PRO A 1 3.14 18.29 -10.32
CA PRO A 1 3.33 17.77 -11.70
C PRO A 1 4.60 18.34 -12.31
N GLU A 2 4.73 19.68 -12.32
CA GLU A 2 5.90 20.44 -12.81
C GLU A 2 7.26 19.87 -12.36
N GLU A 3 7.47 19.64 -11.06
CA GLU A 3 8.74 19.05 -10.57
C GLU A 3 9.03 17.65 -11.16
N VAL A 4 8.00 16.82 -11.37
CA VAL A 4 8.17 15.49 -11.96
C VAL A 4 8.42 15.58 -13.47
N GLU A 5 7.86 16.59 -14.14
CA GLU A 5 8.10 16.85 -15.57
C GLU A 5 9.54 17.31 -15.81
N GLU A 6 10.05 18.21 -14.95
CA GLU A 6 11.38 18.81 -15.10
C GLU A 6 12.50 17.91 -14.56
N LEU A 7 12.31 17.31 -13.39
CA LEU A 7 13.37 16.60 -12.64
C LEU A 7 13.17 15.08 -12.60
N GLY A 8 12.05 14.60 -13.11
CA GLY A 8 11.72 13.18 -13.14
C GLY A 8 11.22 12.61 -11.81
N LEU A 9 10.58 11.44 -11.89
CA LEU A 9 9.95 10.80 -10.75
C LEU A 9 10.97 10.28 -9.71
N GLY A 10 12.17 9.91 -10.14
CA GLY A 10 13.26 9.50 -9.25
C GLY A 10 13.68 10.63 -8.29
N HIS A 11 13.85 11.85 -8.81
CA HIS A 11 14.17 13.02 -7.99
C HIS A 11 13.07 13.29 -6.95
N TRP A 12 11.82 13.27 -7.41
CA TRP A 12 10.66 13.41 -6.52
C TRP A 12 10.61 12.30 -5.46
N ALA A 13 10.93 11.06 -5.81
CA ALA A 13 10.94 9.94 -4.87
C ALA A 13 11.97 10.12 -3.76
N THR A 14 13.19 10.57 -4.08
CA THR A 14 14.24 10.89 -3.09
C THR A 14 13.75 11.85 -2.02
N LYS A 15 12.92 12.84 -2.38
CA LYS A 15 12.42 13.88 -1.44
C LYS A 15 11.19 13.47 -0.66
N THR A 16 10.48 12.43 -1.10
CA THR A 16 9.12 12.14 -0.62
C THR A 16 8.93 10.73 -0.10
N LEU A 17 9.89 9.83 -0.27
CA LEU A 17 9.76 8.43 0.15
C LEU A 17 9.44 8.30 1.64
N GLU A 18 10.09 9.09 2.49
CA GLU A 18 9.87 9.12 3.95
C GLU A 18 8.48 9.59 4.36
N ARG A 19 7.75 10.28 3.48
CA ARG A 19 6.36 10.69 3.77
C ARG A 19 5.40 9.51 3.80
N ARG A 20 5.80 8.39 3.18
CA ARG A 20 4.99 7.19 3.03
C ARG A 20 5.61 5.99 3.73
N ILE A 21 6.91 5.74 3.52
CA ILE A 21 7.62 4.61 4.10
C ILE A 21 8.42 5.06 5.32
N ASP A 22 8.35 4.32 6.41
CA ASP A 22 9.26 4.47 7.54
C ASP A 22 10.65 3.93 7.15
N THR A 23 11.53 4.82 6.71
CA THR A 23 12.87 4.48 6.22
C THR A 23 13.77 3.89 7.31
N ALA A 24 13.47 4.11 8.59
CA ALA A 24 14.19 3.51 9.70
C ALA A 24 13.84 2.03 9.91
N ARG A 25 12.76 1.53 9.30
CA ARG A 25 12.28 0.15 9.43
C ARG A 25 12.43 -0.68 8.16
N VAL A 26 13.13 -0.17 7.15
CA VAL A 26 13.39 -0.91 5.90
C VAL A 26 14.88 -0.94 5.59
N ASP A 27 15.29 -1.91 4.78
CA ASP A 27 16.68 -2.05 4.34
C ASP A 27 17.14 -0.79 3.55
N PRO A 28 18.30 -0.19 3.88
CA PRO A 28 18.81 0.98 3.14
C PRO A 28 19.05 0.71 1.64
N GLY A 29 19.45 -0.51 1.28
CA GLY A 29 19.55 -0.96 -0.11
C GLY A 29 18.18 -1.02 -0.80
N TRP A 30 17.12 -1.35 -0.07
CA TRP A 30 15.75 -1.26 -0.59
C TRP A 30 15.35 0.20 -0.90
N ILE A 31 15.75 1.17 -0.09
CA ILE A 31 15.49 2.61 -0.33
C ILE A 31 16.13 3.04 -1.65
N ALA A 32 17.43 2.77 -1.81
CA ALA A 32 18.18 3.12 -3.01
C ALA A 32 17.60 2.45 -4.26
N TRP A 33 17.29 1.14 -4.15
CA TRP A 33 16.64 0.40 -5.23
C TRP A 33 15.26 0.98 -5.57
N SER A 34 14.43 1.29 -4.57
CA SER A 34 13.09 1.84 -4.77
C SER A 34 13.14 3.15 -5.56
N ILE A 35 14.04 4.08 -5.18
CA ILE A 35 14.24 5.34 -5.90
C ILE A 35 14.67 5.08 -7.35
N ALA A 36 15.58 4.13 -7.57
CA ALA A 36 16.00 3.74 -8.92
C ALA A 36 14.85 3.14 -9.74
N GLU A 37 13.93 2.38 -9.14
CA GLU A 37 12.72 1.91 -9.82
C GLU A 37 11.77 3.06 -10.18
N PHE A 38 11.54 4.01 -9.25
CA PHE A 38 10.76 5.22 -9.55
C PHE A 38 11.36 6.02 -10.71
N ALA A 39 12.70 6.08 -10.83
CA ALA A 39 13.38 6.79 -11.90
C ALA A 39 13.16 6.20 -13.30
N LYS A 40 12.72 4.93 -13.40
CA LYS A 40 12.42 4.29 -14.69
C LYS A 40 11.07 4.71 -15.28
N VAL A 41 10.19 5.30 -14.48
CA VAL A 41 8.84 5.66 -14.91
C VAL A 41 8.86 7.00 -15.64
N PRO A 42 8.39 7.08 -16.91
CA PRO A 42 8.30 8.34 -17.62
C PRO A 42 7.39 9.34 -16.90
N PRO A 43 7.74 10.64 -16.84
CA PRO A 43 6.96 11.65 -16.11
C PRO A 43 5.48 11.68 -16.45
N HIS A 44 5.13 11.65 -17.74
CA HIS A 44 3.74 11.69 -18.19
C HIS A 44 2.93 10.48 -17.69
N VAL A 45 3.55 9.31 -17.55
CA VAL A 45 2.89 8.11 -16.99
C VAL A 45 2.63 8.30 -15.50
N ALA A 46 3.62 8.78 -14.75
CA ALA A 46 3.50 9.00 -13.32
C ALA A 46 2.40 10.03 -12.98
N ILE A 47 2.32 11.10 -13.77
CA ILE A 47 1.31 12.16 -13.63
C ILE A 47 -0.08 11.62 -13.98
N ALA A 48 -0.22 10.95 -15.12
CA ALA A 48 -1.50 10.34 -15.50
C ALA A 48 -1.99 9.32 -14.46
N GLN A 49 -1.09 8.50 -13.91
CA GLN A 49 -1.41 7.55 -12.85
C GLN A 49 -1.84 8.27 -11.55
N HIS A 50 -1.12 9.32 -11.15
CA HIS A 50 -1.48 10.11 -9.98
C HIS A 50 -2.88 10.72 -10.13
N ASP A 51 -3.16 11.34 -11.28
CA ASP A 51 -4.46 11.96 -11.57
C ASP A 51 -5.59 10.93 -11.56
N MET A 52 -5.35 9.74 -12.13
CA MET A 52 -6.30 8.63 -12.10
C MET A 52 -6.60 8.20 -10.66
N ILE A 53 -5.57 7.97 -9.84
CA ILE A 53 -5.74 7.51 -8.44
C ILE A 53 -6.45 8.58 -7.60
N ALA A 54 -6.07 9.86 -7.76
CA ALA A 54 -6.65 10.96 -6.99
C ALA A 54 -8.15 11.17 -7.25
N ARG A 55 -8.66 10.75 -8.42
CA ARG A 55 -10.06 10.88 -8.82
C ARG A 55 -10.87 9.61 -8.60
N ALA A 56 -10.21 8.47 -8.42
CA ALA A 56 -10.89 7.17 -8.32
C ALA A 56 -11.59 7.02 -6.97
N ASN A 57 -12.87 6.62 -7.00
CA ASN A 57 -13.59 6.14 -5.83
C ASN A 57 -14.19 4.75 -6.11
N LEU A 58 -13.60 3.73 -5.50
CA LEU A 58 -14.06 2.34 -5.63
C LEU A 58 -14.89 1.88 -4.43
N LEU A 59 -15.10 2.72 -3.41
CA LEU A 59 -15.86 2.39 -2.21
C LEU A 59 -17.25 1.81 -2.54
N PRO A 60 -18.05 2.40 -3.46
CA PRO A 60 -19.38 1.87 -3.79
C PRO A 60 -19.37 0.47 -4.41
N ARG A 61 -18.22 -0.03 -4.88
CA ARG A 61 -18.08 -1.32 -5.56
C ARG A 61 -17.63 -2.44 -4.63
N LEU A 62 -17.24 -2.16 -3.38
CA LEU A 62 -16.70 -3.17 -2.47
C LEU A 62 -17.67 -4.33 -2.21
N GLY A 63 -18.97 -4.05 -2.11
CA GLY A 63 -20.00 -5.08 -1.91
C GLY A 63 -20.11 -6.11 -3.04
N ALA A 64 -19.55 -5.82 -4.22
CA ALA A 64 -19.52 -6.75 -5.34
C ALA A 64 -18.39 -7.78 -5.25
N VAL A 65 -17.42 -7.62 -4.33
CA VAL A 65 -16.33 -8.58 -4.12
C VAL A 65 -16.83 -9.72 -3.23
N THR A 66 -17.09 -10.88 -3.83
CA THR A 66 -17.67 -12.04 -3.12
C THR A 66 -16.62 -13.02 -2.61
N GLN A 67 -15.37 -12.87 -3.04
CA GLN A 67 -14.23 -13.66 -2.59
C GLN A 67 -13.84 -13.27 -1.15
N PRO A 68 -13.22 -14.18 -0.38
CA PRO A 68 -12.52 -13.82 0.85
C PRO A 68 -11.45 -12.75 0.60
N VAL A 69 -11.39 -11.74 1.47
CA VAL A 69 -10.38 -10.68 1.40
C VAL A 69 -9.62 -10.58 2.71
N LEU A 70 -8.30 -10.62 2.64
CA LEU A 70 -7.42 -10.21 3.74
C LEU A 70 -6.98 -8.77 3.51
N VAL A 71 -7.33 -7.89 4.44
CA VAL A 71 -6.87 -6.51 4.48
C VAL A 71 -5.75 -6.41 5.52
N MET A 72 -4.54 -6.04 5.09
CA MET A 72 -3.42 -5.76 5.99
C MET A 72 -3.03 -4.30 5.87
N ALA A 73 -2.97 -3.59 7.00
CA ALA A 73 -2.63 -2.17 7.02
C ALA A 73 -1.86 -1.78 8.28
N GLY A 74 -1.00 -0.77 8.19
CA GLY A 74 -0.39 -0.15 9.37
C GLY A 74 -1.33 0.88 10.01
N SER A 75 -1.48 0.85 11.34
CA SER A 75 -2.39 1.79 12.04
C SER A 75 -1.96 3.26 11.93
N ASN A 76 -0.67 3.52 11.69
CA ASN A 76 -0.13 4.87 11.52
C ASN A 76 0.02 5.29 10.04
N SER A 77 -0.57 4.57 9.08
CA SER A 77 -0.49 4.97 7.67
C SER A 77 -1.21 6.29 7.41
N LYS A 78 -0.48 7.26 6.84
CA LYS A 78 -1.05 8.57 6.47
C LYS A 78 -1.81 8.53 5.15
N ILE A 79 -1.51 7.55 4.28
CA ILE A 79 -2.13 7.41 2.95
C ILE A 79 -3.36 6.50 3.02
N ALA A 80 -3.34 5.51 3.90
CA ALA A 80 -4.44 4.60 4.15
C ALA A 80 -4.80 4.61 5.65
N PRO A 81 -5.45 5.69 6.15
CA PRO A 81 -5.77 5.82 7.58
C PRO A 81 -6.57 4.62 8.09
N GLU A 82 -6.32 4.24 9.34
CA GLU A 82 -6.99 3.09 9.99
C GLU A 82 -8.51 3.13 9.83
N ALA A 83 -9.13 4.28 10.06
CA ALA A 83 -10.57 4.45 9.91
C ALA A 83 -11.08 4.05 8.51
N GLN A 84 -10.32 4.40 7.44
CA GLN A 84 -10.68 4.01 6.07
C GLN A 84 -10.50 2.51 5.84
N MET A 85 -9.46 1.90 6.41
CA MET A 85 -9.23 0.45 6.30
C MET A 85 -10.32 -0.34 7.04
N THR A 86 -10.75 0.16 8.19
CA THR A 86 -11.90 -0.37 8.95
C THR A 86 -13.19 -0.24 8.15
N THR A 87 -13.47 0.92 7.55
CA THR A 87 -14.64 1.10 6.67
C THR A 87 -14.59 0.14 5.46
N MET A 88 -13.43 -0.03 4.83
CA MET A 88 -13.27 -0.98 3.72
C MET A 88 -13.57 -2.41 4.15
N ALA A 89 -13.03 -2.85 5.28
CA ALA A 89 -13.29 -4.19 5.82
C ALA A 89 -14.77 -4.40 6.17
N GLN A 90 -15.47 -3.38 6.66
CA GLN A 90 -16.90 -3.46 6.97
C GLN A 90 -17.80 -3.55 5.72
N GLN A 91 -17.38 -2.95 4.61
CA GLN A 91 -18.15 -2.99 3.35
C GLN A 91 -17.87 -4.22 2.48
N LEU A 92 -16.76 -4.91 2.75
CA LEU A 92 -16.43 -6.17 2.09
C LEU A 92 -17.21 -7.32 2.75
N PRO A 93 -18.00 -8.11 2.00
CA PRO A 93 -18.84 -9.18 2.56
C PRO A 93 -18.07 -10.24 3.35
N ARG A 94 -16.80 -10.47 3.01
CA ARG A 94 -15.96 -11.54 3.58
C ARG A 94 -14.53 -11.06 3.86
N ALA A 95 -14.40 -9.99 4.64
CA ALA A 95 -13.09 -9.46 5.00
C ALA A 95 -12.56 -9.95 6.35
N LYS A 96 -11.23 -10.11 6.41
CA LYS A 96 -10.44 -10.16 7.65
C LYS A 96 -9.51 -8.95 7.63
N LEU A 97 -9.60 -8.08 8.65
CA LEU A 97 -8.69 -6.95 8.82
C LEU A 97 -7.60 -7.31 9.83
N VAL A 98 -6.35 -7.06 9.46
CA VAL A 98 -5.18 -7.16 10.35
C VAL A 98 -4.47 -5.81 10.37
N LEU A 99 -4.45 -5.19 11.55
CA LEU A 99 -3.73 -3.95 11.79
C LEU A 99 -2.32 -4.23 12.33
N PHE A 100 -1.35 -3.53 11.75
CA PHE A 100 0.05 -3.58 12.15
C PHE A 100 0.30 -2.37 13.05
N GLU A 101 0.22 -2.61 14.35
CA GLU A 101 0.33 -1.54 15.33
C GLU A 101 1.65 -0.78 15.25
N SER A 102 1.58 0.55 15.26
CA SER A 102 2.70 1.49 15.11
C SER A 102 3.35 1.53 13.72
N TYR A 103 2.86 0.77 12.73
CA TYR A 103 3.42 0.78 11.38
C TYR A 103 2.71 1.79 10.47
N GLY A 104 3.48 2.37 9.55
CA GLY A 104 2.98 3.23 8.47
C GLY A 104 2.63 2.45 7.19
N GLN A 105 2.82 3.08 6.02
CA GLN A 105 2.68 2.41 4.73
C GLN A 105 3.86 1.45 4.49
N GLY A 106 3.66 0.43 3.66
CA GLY A 106 4.75 -0.44 3.20
C GLY A 106 5.12 -1.53 4.20
N ILE A 107 4.15 -2.01 4.97
CA ILE A 107 4.30 -3.14 5.91
C ILE A 107 4.96 -4.39 5.27
N ALA A 108 4.79 -4.59 3.97
CA ALA A 108 5.42 -5.68 3.23
C ALA A 108 6.95 -5.55 3.17
N PHE A 109 7.50 -4.35 3.31
CA PHE A 109 8.93 -4.08 3.30
C PHE A 109 9.50 -3.95 4.71
N SER A 110 8.70 -3.45 5.67
CA SER A 110 9.16 -3.23 7.05
C SER A 110 8.85 -4.37 8.02
N ALA A 111 7.91 -5.25 7.66
CA ALA A 111 7.52 -6.42 8.45
C ALA A 111 7.17 -7.62 7.54
N PRO A 112 8.07 -8.02 6.62
CA PRO A 112 7.79 -9.04 5.61
C PRO A 112 7.40 -10.39 6.22
N GLU A 113 8.07 -10.83 7.29
CA GLU A 113 7.81 -12.13 7.93
C GLU A 113 6.40 -12.19 8.50
N ARG A 114 5.95 -11.11 9.14
CA ARG A 114 4.59 -11.02 9.66
C ARG A 114 3.56 -10.99 8.52
N CYS A 115 3.79 -10.23 7.46
CA CYS A 115 2.90 -10.23 6.30
C CYS A 115 2.74 -11.62 5.68
N VAL A 116 3.85 -12.37 5.55
CA VAL A 116 3.85 -13.74 5.03
C VAL A 116 3.10 -14.69 5.98
N ALA A 117 3.30 -14.55 7.30
CA ALA A 117 2.60 -15.36 8.30
C ALA A 117 1.08 -15.14 8.26
N GLU A 118 0.62 -13.89 8.24
CA GLU A 118 -0.80 -13.52 8.16
C GLU A 118 -1.45 -14.03 6.87
N MET A 119 -0.76 -13.87 5.72
CA MET A 119 -1.22 -14.38 4.44
C MET A 119 -1.33 -15.91 4.46
N ARG A 120 -0.34 -16.62 5.00
CA ARG A 120 -0.36 -18.09 5.09
C ARG A 120 -1.51 -18.58 5.97
N ALA A 121 -1.68 -17.97 7.15
CA ALA A 121 -2.76 -18.30 8.07
C ALA A 121 -4.13 -18.09 7.41
N PHE A 122 -4.31 -16.95 6.71
CA PHE A 122 -5.55 -16.68 5.97
C PHE A 122 -5.83 -17.72 4.86
N LEU A 123 -4.82 -18.09 4.08
CA LEU A 123 -4.97 -19.10 3.02
C LEU A 123 -5.33 -20.48 3.60
N GLN A 124 -4.73 -20.87 4.72
CA GLN A 124 -5.07 -22.11 5.42
C GLN A 124 -6.51 -22.08 5.96
N GLU A 125 -6.93 -20.97 6.56
CA GLU A 125 -8.31 -20.75 7.00
C GLU A 125 -9.31 -20.87 5.84
N GLN A 126 -8.98 -20.39 4.64
CA GLN A 126 -9.87 -20.52 3.47
C GLN A 126 -9.84 -21.93 2.87
N ALA A 127 -8.69 -22.60 2.84
CA ALA A 127 -8.57 -23.96 2.32
C ALA A 127 -9.37 -24.98 3.15
N GLY A 128 -9.44 -24.80 4.47
CA GLY A 128 -10.26 -25.64 5.36
C GLY A 128 -11.76 -25.36 5.31
N ARG A 129 -12.23 -24.39 4.50
CA ARG A 129 -13.64 -24.03 4.32
C ARG A 129 -14.23 -24.53 3.00
N ILE A 130 -13.41 -25.15 2.15
CA ILE A 130 -13.80 -25.83 0.89
C ILE A 130 -14.12 -27.28 1.22
#